data_AF-A0A966B023-F1
#
_entry.id   AF-A0A966B023-F1
#
_cell.length_a   1.000
_cell.length_b   1.000
_cell.length_c   1.000
_cell.angle_alpha   90.00
_cell.angle_beta   90.00
_cell.angle_gamma   90.00
#
_symmetry.space_group_name_H-M   'P 1'
#
loop_
_entity.id
_entity.type
_entity.pdbx_description
1 polymer ?
#
loop_
_entity_poly.entity_id
_entity_poly.type
_entity_poly.pdbx_seq_one_letter_code
_entity_poly.pdbx_strand_id
1 'polypeptide(L)'
;MFGPAWMRWGLALPLLTLNLFVLRQLLVPLAPFPGLFLTAALIAFLLNIPSRWLRERGLPGWLAITLVFLVAVGILVISGITLVPLLIDQLAQLINALPGWLEASQGLIGRLQEWAMARGLPSEFGDLSSDVLTRASRLASQFSQQLLSILGATLGTTINTVIVLVLAVFFLLGGESITAGLVRWLPEEWRQLVVTTITRTFRGYFAGQVVLALILSAGQIAVFTLLKIPYGVLFAVLIGLTTLIPYASAFTIVAVSVLLAVQDPGMGLAILAAAIGVGQIVDQVIQPRLMGSIVGLQPAWLLIALPLGARAGALFGFGELLGL
;
A
#
# COMPACT_ATOMS: atom_id res chain seq x y z
N MET A 1 -40.14 -39.02 -2.07
CA MET A 1 -40.88 -38.23 -1.05
C MET A 1 -39.88 -37.37 -0.30
N PHE A 2 -39.78 -36.08 -0.64
CA PHE A 2 -38.99 -35.14 0.17
C PHE A 2 -39.91 -34.61 1.27
N GLY A 3 -39.47 -34.70 2.53
CA GLY A 3 -40.23 -34.21 3.68
C GLY A 3 -40.60 -32.73 3.57
N PRO A 4 -41.48 -32.24 4.47
CA PRO A 4 -41.99 -30.88 4.41
C PRO A 4 -40.84 -29.84 4.43
N ALA A 5 -41.03 -28.72 3.72
CA ALA A 5 -39.96 -27.77 3.39
C ALA A 5 -39.17 -27.26 4.63
N TRP A 6 -39.83 -27.09 5.77
CA TRP A 6 -39.20 -26.69 7.03
C TRP A 6 -38.13 -27.69 7.53
N MET A 7 -38.30 -28.98 7.25
CA MET A 7 -37.34 -30.02 7.65
C MET A 7 -36.10 -30.03 6.73
N ARG A 8 -36.24 -29.60 5.48
CA ARG A 8 -35.10 -29.41 4.55
C ARG A 8 -34.26 -28.21 4.97
N TRP A 9 -34.89 -27.09 5.34
CA TRP A 9 -34.18 -25.91 5.86
C TRP A 9 -33.57 -26.16 7.24
N GLY A 10 -34.23 -26.93 8.10
CA GLY A 10 -33.74 -27.33 9.42
C GLY A 10 -32.48 -28.20 9.38
N LEU A 11 -32.28 -29.00 8.32
CA LEU A 11 -31.05 -29.78 8.11
C LEU A 11 -30.02 -29.06 7.22
N ALA A 12 -30.47 -28.25 6.25
CA ALA A 12 -29.58 -27.53 5.35
C ALA A 12 -28.77 -26.45 6.07
N LEU A 13 -29.36 -25.71 7.01
CA LEU A 13 -28.66 -24.67 7.77
C LEU A 13 -27.48 -25.22 8.60
N PRO A 14 -27.64 -26.27 9.44
CA PRO A 14 -26.53 -26.84 10.19
C PRO A 14 -25.50 -27.54 9.29
N LEU A 15 -25.92 -28.15 8.18
CA LEU A 15 -24.97 -28.71 7.20
C LEU A 15 -24.18 -27.62 6.49
N LEU A 16 -24.79 -26.50 6.14
CA LEU A 16 -24.10 -25.36 5.53
C LEU A 16 -23.13 -24.71 6.51
N THR A 17 -23.53 -24.49 7.77
CA THR A 17 -22.61 -23.94 8.79
C THR A 17 -21.46 -24.88 9.10
N LEU A 18 -21.71 -26.20 9.16
CA LEU A 18 -20.66 -27.20 9.34
C LEU A 18 -19.70 -27.23 8.14
N ASN A 19 -20.22 -27.22 6.91
CA ASN A 19 -19.40 -27.16 5.70
C ASN A 19 -18.57 -25.87 5.66
N LEU A 20 -19.15 -24.72 6.02
CA LEU A 20 -18.44 -23.45 6.06
C LEU A 20 -17.36 -23.43 7.14
N PHE A 21 -17.62 -24.04 8.30
CA PHE A 21 -16.67 -24.19 9.40
C PHE A 21 -15.50 -25.11 9.04
N VAL A 22 -15.78 -26.28 8.46
CA VAL A 22 -14.77 -27.23 7.99
C VAL A 22 -13.93 -26.63 6.86
N LEU A 23 -14.57 -25.95 5.91
CA LEU A 23 -13.88 -25.24 4.83
C LEU A 23 -12.96 -24.16 5.39
N ARG A 24 -13.42 -23.37 6.37
CA ARG A 24 -12.57 -22.40 7.08
C ARG A 24 -11.37 -23.08 7.72
N GLN A 25 -11.57 -24.19 8.43
CA GLN A 25 -10.49 -24.87 9.16
C GLN A 25 -9.47 -25.56 8.24
N LEU A 26 -9.87 -25.93 7.02
CA LEU A 26 -8.97 -26.44 5.98
C LEU A 26 -8.25 -25.32 5.21
N LEU A 27 -8.90 -24.16 5.02
CA LEU A 27 -8.32 -23.03 4.30
C LEU A 27 -7.39 -22.16 5.16
N VAL A 28 -7.62 -22.05 6.47
CA VAL A 28 -6.78 -21.25 7.38
C VAL A 28 -5.31 -21.72 7.42
N PRO A 29 -4.98 -23.03 7.43
CA PRO A 29 -3.59 -23.51 7.28
C PRO A 29 -2.99 -23.23 5.90
N LEU A 30 -3.84 -23.08 4.87
CA LEU A 30 -3.45 -22.71 3.51
C LEU A 30 -3.41 -21.18 3.32
N ALA A 31 -3.82 -20.37 4.30
CA ALA A 31 -3.91 -18.91 4.22
C ALA A 31 -2.66 -18.18 3.70
N PRO A 32 -1.41 -18.62 3.94
CA PRO A 32 -0.29 -17.94 3.31
C PRO A 32 -0.23 -18.15 1.79
N PHE A 33 -0.77 -19.25 1.25
CA PHE A 33 -0.65 -19.57 -0.18
C PHE A 33 -1.39 -18.59 -1.12
N PRO A 34 -2.67 -18.21 -0.87
CA PRO A 34 -3.34 -17.20 -1.67
C PRO A 34 -2.62 -15.84 -1.65
N GLY A 35 -2.11 -15.42 -0.50
CA GLY A 35 -1.35 -14.17 -0.36
C GLY A 35 -0.05 -14.17 -1.17
N LEU A 36 0.70 -15.28 -1.13
CA LEU A 36 1.92 -15.45 -1.94
C LEU A 36 1.61 -15.49 -3.45
N PHE A 37 0.52 -16.15 -3.85
CA PHE A 37 0.08 -16.20 -5.24
C PHE A 37 -0.35 -14.82 -5.74
N LEU A 38 -1.10 -14.06 -4.93
CA LEU A 38 -1.50 -12.69 -5.27
C LEU A 38 -0.27 -11.77 -5.37
N THR A 39 0.66 -11.86 -4.41
CA THR A 39 1.90 -11.08 -4.44
C THR A 39 2.74 -11.38 -5.67
N ALA A 40 2.91 -12.67 -6.00
CA ALA A 40 3.61 -13.10 -7.20
C ALA A 40 2.91 -12.62 -8.48
N ALA A 41 1.58 -12.65 -8.51
CA ALA A 41 0.78 -12.13 -9.62
C ALA A 41 1.00 -10.63 -9.77
N LEU A 42 0.99 -9.85 -8.69
CA LEU A 42 1.26 -8.41 -8.72
C LEU A 42 2.69 -8.09 -9.19
N ILE A 43 3.69 -8.86 -8.76
CA ILE A 43 5.07 -8.69 -9.21
C ILE A 43 5.18 -9.02 -10.70
N ALA A 44 4.73 -10.19 -11.13
CA ALA A 44 4.75 -10.60 -12.53
C ALA A 44 4.04 -9.57 -13.43
N PHE A 45 2.92 -9.06 -12.92
CA PHE A 45 2.14 -8.04 -13.56
C PHE A 45 2.90 -6.74 -13.79
N LEU A 46 3.63 -6.27 -12.77
CA LEU A 46 4.45 -5.07 -12.85
C LEU A 46 5.64 -5.27 -13.80
N LEU A 47 6.30 -6.43 -13.72
CA LEU A 47 7.43 -6.80 -14.59
C LEU A 47 7.01 -7.01 -16.05
N ASN A 48 5.74 -7.30 -16.30
CA ASN A 48 5.24 -7.43 -17.66
C ASN A 48 5.25 -6.09 -18.44
N ILE A 49 5.24 -4.93 -17.77
CA ILE A 49 5.32 -3.62 -18.44
C ILE A 49 6.67 -3.45 -19.15
N PRO A 50 7.83 -3.47 -18.44
CA PRO A 50 9.13 -3.33 -19.10
C PRO A 50 9.44 -4.53 -20.01
N SER A 51 8.95 -5.74 -19.70
CA SER A 51 9.21 -6.91 -20.57
C SER A 51 8.52 -6.80 -21.92
N ARG A 52 7.28 -6.29 -21.98
CA ARG A 52 6.58 -6.01 -23.24
C ARG A 52 7.26 -4.92 -24.05
N TRP A 53 7.67 -3.83 -23.39
CA TRP A 53 8.40 -2.75 -24.05
C TRP A 53 9.72 -3.22 -24.68
N LEU A 54 10.45 -4.14 -24.03
CA LEU A 54 11.65 -4.76 -24.61
C LEU A 54 11.32 -5.68 -25.79
N ARG A 55 10.22 -6.44 -25.72
CA ARG A 55 9.76 -7.31 -26.83
C ARG A 55 9.34 -6.49 -28.06
N GLU A 56 8.66 -5.37 -27.85
CA GLU A 56 8.27 -4.43 -28.91
C GLU A 56 9.49 -3.82 -29.62
N ARG A 57 10.66 -3.81 -28.95
CA ARG A 57 11.95 -3.39 -29.52
C ARG A 57 12.75 -4.52 -30.19
N GLY A 58 12.16 -5.70 -30.35
CA GLY A 58 12.73 -6.82 -31.10
C GLY A 58 13.50 -7.86 -30.25
N LEU A 59 13.49 -7.77 -28.92
CA LEU A 59 14.07 -8.81 -28.08
C LEU A 59 13.19 -10.08 -28.04
N PRO A 60 13.77 -11.29 -28.16
CA PRO A 60 13.00 -12.52 -28.08
C PRO A 60 12.40 -12.66 -26.68
N GLY A 61 11.19 -13.24 -26.63
CA GLY A 61 10.34 -13.17 -25.44
C GLY A 61 10.95 -13.70 -24.15
N TRP A 62 11.84 -14.69 -24.23
CA TRP A 62 12.54 -15.27 -23.07
C TRP A 62 13.67 -14.36 -22.56
N LEU A 63 14.48 -13.75 -23.45
CA LEU A 63 15.53 -12.81 -23.06
C LEU A 63 14.96 -11.57 -22.38
N ALA A 64 13.86 -11.02 -22.91
CA ALA A 64 13.19 -9.86 -22.32
C ALA A 64 12.70 -10.15 -20.89
N ILE A 65 12.13 -11.35 -20.65
CA ILE A 65 11.71 -11.79 -19.31
C ILE A 65 12.91 -11.94 -18.40
N THR A 66 13.93 -12.69 -18.79
CA THR A 66 15.10 -12.98 -17.95
C THR A 66 15.82 -11.70 -17.56
N LEU A 67 16.03 -10.77 -18.51
CA LEU A 67 16.68 -9.49 -18.25
C LEU A 67 15.89 -8.65 -17.24
N VAL A 68 14.58 -8.47 -17.46
CA VAL A 68 13.73 -7.69 -16.56
C VAL A 68 13.66 -8.32 -15.17
N PHE A 69 13.55 -9.64 -15.10
CA PHE A 69 13.51 -10.35 -13.83
C PHE A 69 14.82 -10.20 -13.06
N LEU A 70 15.97 -10.35 -13.72
CA LEU A 70 17.27 -10.14 -13.08
C LEU A 70 17.46 -8.70 -12.58
N VAL A 71 17.08 -7.71 -13.39
CA VAL A 71 17.13 -6.29 -12.99
C VAL A 71 16.22 -6.04 -11.80
N ALA A 72 14.99 -6.57 -11.82
CA ALA A 72 14.05 -6.39 -10.72
C ALA A 72 14.52 -7.04 -9.42
N VAL A 73 15.03 -8.28 -9.48
CA VAL A 73 15.62 -8.95 -8.31
C VAL A 73 16.83 -8.18 -7.82
N GLY A 74 17.69 -7.68 -8.71
CA GLY A 74 18.82 -6.83 -8.34
C GLY A 74 18.38 -5.56 -7.60
N ILE A 75 17.39 -4.83 -8.13
CA ILE A 75 16.82 -3.64 -7.48
C ILE A 75 16.23 -3.99 -6.11
N LEU A 76 15.47 -5.10 -6.01
CA LEU A 76 14.88 -5.54 -4.75
C LEU A 76 15.93 -5.90 -3.70
N VAL A 77 16.98 -6.63 -4.07
CA VAL A 77 18.07 -6.99 -3.16
C VAL A 77 18.85 -5.75 -2.72
N ILE A 78 19.20 -4.86 -3.63
CA ILE A 78 19.88 -3.60 -3.31
C ILE A 78 19.02 -2.76 -2.37
N SER A 79 17.74 -2.59 -2.68
CA SER A 79 16.79 -1.84 -1.83
C SER A 79 16.61 -2.53 -0.47
N GLY A 80 16.56 -3.86 -0.42
CA GLY A 80 16.45 -4.62 0.82
C GLY A 80 17.66 -4.47 1.73
N ILE A 81 18.87 -4.39 1.17
CA ILE A 81 20.11 -4.23 1.96
C ILE A 81 20.36 -2.76 2.35
N THR A 82 19.88 -1.80 1.56
CA THR A 82 20.17 -0.38 1.78
C THR A 82 18.98 0.41 2.34
N LEU A 83 17.84 0.34 1.67
CA LEU A 83 16.65 1.12 2.02
C LEU A 83 16.00 0.59 3.29
N VAL A 84 15.85 -0.73 3.44
CA VAL A 84 15.14 -1.30 4.60
C VAL A 84 15.85 -0.98 5.93
N PRO A 85 17.17 -1.19 6.11
CA PRO A 85 17.86 -0.77 7.32
C PRO A 85 17.73 0.73 7.59
N LEU A 86 17.87 1.56 6.54
CA LEU A 86 17.73 3.00 6.66
C LEU A 86 16.34 3.43 7.12
N LEU A 87 15.28 2.78 6.64
CA LEU A 87 13.91 3.03 7.07
C LEU A 87 13.70 2.64 8.53
N ILE A 88 14.28 1.52 8.97
CA ILE A 88 14.22 1.07 10.36
C ILE A 88 14.92 2.08 11.27
N ASP A 89 16.12 2.51 10.89
CA ASP A 89 16.90 3.49 11.66
C ASP A 89 16.16 4.83 11.75
N GLN A 90 15.65 5.35 10.63
CA GLN A 90 14.89 6.60 10.62
C GLN A 90 13.61 6.51 11.44
N LEU A 91 12.92 5.36 11.42
CA LEU A 91 11.75 5.18 12.25
C LEU A 91 12.10 5.05 13.73
N ALA A 92 13.15 4.30 14.08
CA ALA A 92 13.60 4.19 15.47
C ALA A 92 13.97 5.57 16.03
N GLN A 93 14.68 6.38 15.24
CA GLN A 93 14.98 7.76 15.61
C GLN A 93 13.71 8.61 15.74
N LEU A 94 12.73 8.46 14.83
CA LEU A 94 11.45 9.16 14.92
C LEU A 94 10.72 8.82 16.24
N ILE A 95 10.61 7.53 16.56
CA ILE A 95 9.96 7.04 17.78
C ILE A 95 10.67 7.58 19.03
N ASN A 96 12.00 7.60 19.02
CA ASN A 96 12.78 8.12 20.14
C ASN A 96 12.69 9.66 20.26
N ALA A 97 12.42 10.37 19.16
CA ALA A 97 12.21 11.82 19.15
C ALA A 97 10.78 12.21 19.58
N LEU A 98 9.81 11.31 19.45
CA LEU A 98 8.40 11.59 19.78
C LEU A 98 8.23 12.20 21.18
N PRO A 99 8.75 11.63 22.28
CA PRO A 99 8.54 12.20 23.63
C PRO A 99 8.94 13.68 23.73
N GLY A 100 10.09 14.07 23.16
CA GLY A 100 10.53 15.46 23.16
C GLY A 100 9.63 16.37 22.31
N TRP A 101 9.07 15.85 21.21
CA TRP A 101 8.08 16.60 20.42
C TRP A 101 6.75 16.77 21.14
N LEU A 102 6.37 15.82 21.99
CA LEU A 102 5.19 15.94 22.84
C LEU A 102 5.37 17.05 23.88
N GLU A 103 6.53 17.13 24.52
CA GLU A 103 6.88 18.22 25.44
C GLU A 103 6.93 19.59 24.73
N ALA A 104 7.56 19.66 23.56
CA ALA A 104 7.60 20.88 22.74
C ALA A 104 6.19 21.34 22.33
N SER A 105 5.30 20.39 22.01
CA SER A 105 3.91 20.67 21.67
C SER A 105 3.14 21.26 22.85
N GLN A 106 3.34 20.76 24.07
CA GLN A 106 2.72 21.35 25.28
C GLN A 106 3.17 22.81 25.49
N GLY A 107 4.46 23.10 25.26
CA GLY A 107 4.98 24.46 25.31
C GLY A 107 4.38 25.40 24.25
N LEU A 108 4.18 24.92 23.03
CA LEU A 108 3.51 25.67 21.96
C LEU A 108 2.03 25.92 22.26
N ILE A 109 1.32 24.90 22.75
CA ILE A 109 -0.09 25.01 23.15
C ILE A 109 -0.23 26.03 24.28
N GLY A 110 0.66 26.02 25.29
CA GLY A 110 0.66 27.00 26.36
C GLY A 110 0.83 28.44 25.85
N ARG A 111 1.78 28.68 24.94
CA ARG A 111 1.98 30.01 24.32
C ARG A 111 0.78 30.44 23.45
N LEU A 112 0.18 29.51 22.72
CA LEU A 112 -1.00 29.77 21.91
C LEU A 112 -2.21 30.08 22.79
N GLN A 113 -2.36 29.40 23.93
CA GLN A 113 -3.40 29.69 24.91
C GLN A 113 -3.21 31.06 25.56
N GLU A 114 -1.99 31.43 25.94
CA GLU A 114 -1.67 32.77 26.44
C GLU A 114 -2.01 33.85 25.42
N TRP A 115 -1.63 33.65 24.15
CA TRP A 115 -1.97 34.55 23.04
C TRP A 115 -3.48 34.62 22.77
N ALA A 116 -4.19 33.49 22.85
CA ALA A 116 -5.64 33.42 22.64
C ALA A 116 -6.40 34.10 23.77
N MET A 117 -6.01 33.87 25.02
CA MET A 117 -6.55 34.56 26.20
C MET A 117 -6.31 36.07 26.13
N ALA A 118 -5.11 36.50 25.69
CA ALA A 118 -4.80 37.92 25.47
C ALA A 118 -5.69 38.58 24.38
N ARG A 119 -6.35 37.80 23.53
CA ARG A 119 -7.29 38.27 22.50
C ARG A 119 -8.76 37.93 22.78
N GLY A 120 -9.07 37.42 23.97
CA GLY A 120 -10.44 37.08 24.38
C GLY A 120 -11.05 35.87 23.63
N LEU A 121 -10.22 34.99 23.07
CA LEU A 121 -10.68 33.78 22.38
C LEU A 121 -10.84 32.60 23.38
N PRO A 122 -11.81 31.69 23.17
CA PRO A 122 -11.98 30.49 24.01
C PRO A 122 -10.71 29.63 24.04
N SER A 123 -10.33 29.14 25.23
CA SER A 123 -9.01 28.55 25.50
C SER A 123 -9.00 27.03 25.76
N GLU A 124 -10.06 26.31 25.39
CA GLU A 124 -10.22 24.86 25.60
C GLU A 124 -9.37 23.97 24.66
N PHE A 125 -8.07 24.22 24.58
CA PHE A 125 -7.12 23.41 23.79
C PHE A 125 -6.40 22.32 24.62
N GLY A 126 -6.60 22.29 25.95
CA GLY A 126 -5.86 21.42 26.87
C GLY A 126 -6.18 19.92 26.72
N ASP A 127 -7.46 19.57 26.63
CA ASP A 127 -7.91 18.16 26.63
C ASP A 127 -7.63 17.41 25.30
N LEU A 128 -7.48 18.14 24.19
CA LEU A 128 -7.09 17.56 22.91
C LEU A 128 -5.64 17.04 22.90
N SER A 129 -4.78 17.59 23.78
CA SER A 129 -3.35 17.28 23.78
C SER A 129 -3.07 15.87 24.30
N SER A 130 -3.67 15.46 25.42
CA SER A 130 -3.40 14.17 26.07
C SER A 130 -3.93 12.99 25.26
N ASP A 131 -5.12 13.11 24.66
CA ASP A 131 -5.74 12.06 23.86
C ASP A 131 -5.01 11.84 22.53
N VAL A 132 -4.59 12.91 21.86
CA VAL A 132 -3.80 12.82 20.62
C VAL A 132 -2.42 12.24 20.91
N LEU A 133 -1.76 12.65 22.01
CA LEU A 133 -0.50 12.07 22.49
C LEU A 133 -0.60 10.56 22.73
N THR A 134 -1.65 10.14 23.44
CA THR A 134 -1.84 8.74 23.84
C THR A 134 -2.20 7.86 22.65
N ARG A 135 -2.83 8.43 21.60
CA ARG A 135 -3.09 7.74 20.33
C ARG A 135 -1.82 7.67 19.47
N ALA A 136 -1.06 8.76 19.37
CA ALA A 136 0.19 8.81 18.62
C ALA A 136 1.24 7.83 19.17
N SER A 137 1.41 7.78 20.49
CA SER A 137 2.31 6.82 21.16
C SER A 137 1.87 5.36 20.98
N ARG A 138 0.56 5.07 21.08
CA ARG A 138 0.03 3.73 20.77
C ARG A 138 0.28 3.33 19.33
N LEU A 139 -0.01 4.20 18.36
CA LEU A 139 0.27 3.93 16.95
C LEU A 139 1.77 3.69 16.73
N ALA A 140 2.64 4.53 17.29
CA ALA A 140 4.09 4.36 17.19
C ALA A 140 4.56 3.00 17.75
N SER A 141 4.04 2.59 18.91
CA SER A 141 4.35 1.28 19.51
C SER A 141 3.86 0.10 18.67
N GLN A 142 2.66 0.20 18.08
CA GLN A 142 2.10 -0.82 17.20
C GLN A 142 2.92 -0.95 15.91
N PHE A 143 3.29 0.17 15.29
CA PHE A 143 4.17 0.19 14.12
C PHE A 143 5.56 -0.40 14.44
N SER A 144 6.13 -0.10 15.61
CA SER A 144 7.40 -0.68 16.06
C SER A 144 7.32 -2.19 16.23
N GLN A 145 6.28 -2.70 16.93
CA GLN A 145 6.05 -4.13 17.10
C GLN A 145 5.82 -4.84 15.77
N GLN A 146 5.04 -4.23 14.87
CA GLN A 146 4.80 -4.77 13.53
C GLN A 146 6.09 -4.85 12.72
N LEU A 147 6.97 -3.86 12.83
CA LEU A 147 8.27 -3.92 12.15
C LEU A 147 9.19 -4.95 12.75
N LEU A 148 9.29 -5.07 14.08
CA LEU A 148 10.07 -6.14 14.70
C LEU A 148 9.55 -7.52 14.28
N SER A 149 8.23 -7.67 14.15
CA SER A 149 7.59 -8.87 13.60
C SER A 149 7.99 -9.11 12.13
N ILE A 150 7.92 -8.09 11.27
CA ILE A 150 8.35 -8.19 9.85
C ILE A 150 9.83 -8.52 9.75
N LEU A 151 10.69 -7.91 10.56
CA LEU A 151 12.14 -8.17 10.58
C LEU A 151 12.45 -9.58 11.07
N GLY A 152 11.81 -10.01 12.16
CA GLY A 152 11.90 -11.39 12.65
C GLY A 152 11.38 -12.41 11.63
N ALA A 153 10.31 -12.09 10.92
CA ALA A 153 9.77 -12.91 9.83
C ALA A 153 10.69 -12.95 8.61
N THR A 154 11.34 -11.84 8.28
CA THR A 154 12.30 -11.74 7.16
C THR A 154 13.55 -12.57 7.43
N LEU A 155 14.02 -12.62 8.69
CA LEU A 155 15.10 -13.52 9.12
C LEU A 155 14.69 -15.00 9.07
N GLY A 156 13.39 -15.31 9.14
CA GLY A 156 12.85 -16.67 9.17
C GLY A 156 12.30 -17.23 7.85
N THR A 157 12.11 -16.43 6.78
CA THR A 157 11.32 -16.88 5.61
C THR A 157 12.01 -16.69 4.26
N THR A 158 13.15 -17.33 4.07
CA THR A 158 13.79 -17.53 2.75
C THR A 158 12.88 -18.27 1.76
N ILE A 159 12.08 -19.23 2.24
CA ILE A 159 11.27 -20.13 1.39
C ILE A 159 10.11 -19.38 0.72
N ASN A 160 9.40 -18.51 1.43
CA ASN A 160 8.25 -17.77 0.88
C ASN A 160 8.69 -16.79 -0.22
N THR A 161 9.81 -16.09 -0.02
CA THR A 161 10.39 -15.21 -1.04
C THR A 161 10.74 -15.98 -2.30
N VAL A 162 11.38 -17.16 -2.16
CA VAL A 162 11.70 -18.02 -3.30
C VAL A 162 10.43 -18.49 -4.03
N ILE A 163 9.40 -18.91 -3.29
CA ILE A 163 8.11 -19.33 -3.88
C ILE A 163 7.47 -18.17 -4.67
N VAL A 164 7.43 -16.97 -4.10
CA VAL A 164 6.86 -15.78 -4.77
C VAL A 164 7.63 -15.45 -6.05
N LEU A 165 8.96 -15.48 -6.00
CA LEU A 165 9.81 -15.23 -7.16
C LEU A 165 9.60 -16.26 -8.26
N VAL A 166 9.54 -17.55 -7.91
CA VAL A 166 9.28 -18.64 -8.85
C VAL A 166 7.90 -18.47 -9.48
N LEU A 167 6.85 -18.26 -8.68
CA LEU A 167 5.49 -18.01 -9.17
C LEU A 167 5.41 -16.78 -10.07
N ALA A 168 6.14 -15.71 -9.73
CA ALA A 168 6.17 -14.50 -10.54
C ALA A 168 6.76 -14.77 -11.94
N VAL A 169 7.83 -15.57 -12.03
CA VAL A 169 8.39 -16.02 -13.32
C VAL A 169 7.38 -16.87 -14.09
N PHE A 170 6.71 -17.82 -13.43
CA PHE A 170 5.67 -18.65 -14.07
C PHE A 170 4.51 -17.81 -14.61
N PHE A 171 4.03 -16.82 -13.87
CA PHE A 171 2.97 -15.92 -14.35
C PHE A 171 3.46 -14.96 -15.44
N LEU A 172 4.72 -14.56 -15.42
CA LEU A 172 5.28 -13.74 -16.48
C LEU A 172 5.45 -14.52 -17.79
N LEU A 173 5.73 -15.84 -17.70
CA LEU A 173 5.80 -16.75 -18.84
C LEU A 173 4.40 -17.19 -19.35
N GLY A 174 3.47 -17.47 -18.43
CA GLY A 174 2.18 -18.12 -18.72
C GLY A 174 0.93 -17.26 -18.47
N GLY A 175 1.09 -15.98 -18.12
CA GLY A 175 0.00 -15.13 -17.65
C GLY A 175 -1.19 -15.03 -18.59
N GLU A 176 -0.95 -15.04 -19.91
CA GLU A 176 -2.02 -14.99 -20.91
C GLU A 176 -2.86 -16.28 -20.91
N SER A 177 -2.22 -17.44 -20.71
CA SER A 177 -2.91 -18.73 -20.58
C SER A 177 -3.75 -18.81 -19.31
N ILE A 178 -3.23 -18.29 -18.19
CA ILE A 178 -3.95 -18.23 -16.91
C ILE A 178 -5.18 -17.33 -17.02
N THR A 179 -5.03 -16.13 -17.59
CA THR A 179 -6.18 -15.25 -17.82
C THR A 179 -7.21 -15.92 -18.73
N ALA A 180 -6.79 -16.59 -19.81
CA ALA A 180 -7.70 -17.30 -20.70
C ALA A 180 -8.42 -18.46 -20.00
N GLY A 181 -7.76 -19.15 -19.06
CA GLY A 181 -8.36 -20.22 -18.25
C GLY A 181 -9.41 -19.70 -17.26
N LEU A 182 -9.11 -18.64 -16.52
CA LEU A 182 -10.05 -18.03 -15.57
C LEU A 182 -11.29 -17.46 -16.26
N VAL A 183 -11.09 -16.87 -17.43
CA VAL A 183 -12.16 -16.30 -18.27
C VAL A 183 -13.12 -17.40 -18.78
N ARG A 184 -12.67 -18.66 -18.85
CA ARG A 184 -13.55 -19.78 -19.22
C ARG A 184 -14.59 -20.14 -18.16
N TRP A 185 -14.37 -19.76 -16.91
CA TRP A 185 -15.32 -20.00 -15.82
C TRP A 185 -16.45 -18.98 -15.80
N LEU A 186 -16.34 -17.89 -16.56
CA LEU A 186 -17.42 -16.92 -16.71
C LEU A 186 -18.42 -17.35 -17.79
N PRO A 187 -19.72 -17.05 -17.58
CA PRO A 187 -20.73 -17.17 -18.62
C PRO A 187 -20.34 -16.37 -19.86
N GLU A 188 -20.66 -16.92 -21.04
CA GLU A 188 -20.24 -16.39 -22.34
C GLU A 188 -20.62 -14.92 -22.55
N GLU A 189 -21.81 -14.54 -22.08
CA GLU A 189 -22.38 -13.18 -22.15
C GLU A 189 -21.52 -12.13 -21.42
N TRP A 190 -20.89 -12.50 -20.32
CA TRP A 190 -20.09 -11.59 -19.48
C TRP A 190 -18.60 -11.63 -19.83
N ARG A 191 -18.17 -12.63 -20.61
CA ARG A 191 -16.75 -12.93 -20.85
C ARG A 191 -16.02 -11.75 -21.49
N GLN A 192 -16.56 -11.21 -22.60
CA GLN A 192 -15.93 -10.09 -23.29
C GLN A 192 -15.98 -8.79 -22.49
N LEU A 193 -17.10 -8.51 -21.83
CA LEU A 193 -17.29 -7.30 -21.03
C LEU A 193 -16.33 -7.28 -19.82
N VAL A 194 -16.20 -8.40 -19.11
CA VAL A 194 -15.33 -8.52 -17.94
C VAL A 194 -13.86 -8.46 -18.35
N VAL A 195 -13.45 -9.19 -19.39
CA VAL A 195 -12.06 -9.15 -19.87
C VAL A 195 -11.67 -7.77 -20.33
N THR A 196 -12.48 -7.11 -21.15
CA THR A 196 -12.14 -5.78 -21.67
C THR A 196 -12.13 -4.72 -20.57
N THR A 197 -13.10 -4.74 -19.65
CA THR A 197 -13.21 -3.75 -18.57
C THR A 197 -12.14 -3.94 -17.51
N ILE A 198 -11.92 -5.17 -17.02
CA ILE A 198 -10.89 -5.45 -16.00
C ILE A 198 -9.49 -5.28 -16.59
N THR A 199 -9.23 -5.85 -17.77
CA THR A 199 -7.88 -5.88 -18.35
C THR A 199 -7.46 -4.54 -18.94
N ARG A 200 -8.37 -3.62 -19.27
CA ARG A 200 -8.02 -2.29 -19.75
C ARG A 200 -8.00 -1.25 -18.63
N THR A 201 -9.02 -1.27 -17.76
CA THR A 201 -9.21 -0.24 -16.73
C THR A 201 -8.43 -0.56 -15.46
N PHE A 202 -8.63 -1.75 -14.88
CA PHE A 202 -7.95 -2.12 -13.64
C PHE A 202 -6.45 -2.32 -13.88
N ARG A 203 -6.13 -2.98 -15.00
CA ARG A 203 -4.76 -3.27 -15.40
C ARG A 203 -3.90 -2.02 -15.55
N GLY A 204 -4.35 -1.09 -16.41
CA GLY A 204 -3.60 0.12 -16.70
C GLY A 204 -3.52 1.03 -15.48
N TYR A 205 -4.62 1.15 -14.72
CA TYR A 205 -4.69 2.04 -13.57
C TYR A 205 -3.77 1.58 -12.44
N PHE A 206 -3.87 0.33 -12.01
CA PHE A 206 -3.08 -0.17 -10.88
C PHE A 206 -1.58 -0.17 -11.21
N ALA A 207 -1.21 -0.64 -12.42
CA ALA A 207 0.20 -0.63 -12.83
C ALA A 207 0.75 0.79 -12.92
N GLY A 208 -0.04 1.71 -13.48
CA GLY A 208 0.29 3.13 -13.53
C GLY A 208 0.46 3.73 -12.13
N GLN A 209 -0.41 3.39 -11.17
CA GLN A 209 -0.31 3.87 -9.80
C GLN A 209 0.96 3.39 -9.10
N VAL A 210 1.33 2.11 -9.26
CA VAL A 210 2.57 1.59 -8.67
C VAL A 210 3.80 2.27 -9.27
N VAL A 211 3.84 2.45 -10.59
CA VAL A 211 4.95 3.17 -11.25
C VAL A 211 4.99 4.64 -10.80
N LEU A 212 3.84 5.30 -10.68
CA LEU A 212 3.73 6.68 -10.20
C LEU A 212 4.22 6.81 -8.75
N ALA A 213 3.86 5.87 -7.88
CA ALA A 213 4.31 5.79 -6.49
C ALA A 213 5.84 5.65 -6.37
N LEU A 214 6.44 4.84 -7.23
CA LEU A 214 7.89 4.66 -7.27
C LEU A 214 8.59 5.93 -7.76
N ILE A 215 8.08 6.58 -8.81
CA ILE A 215 8.62 7.84 -9.33
C ILE A 215 8.50 8.96 -8.29
N LEU A 216 7.34 9.08 -7.64
CA LEU A 216 7.10 10.06 -6.58
C LEU A 216 8.05 9.84 -5.40
N SER A 217 8.14 8.60 -4.90
CA SER A 217 9.06 8.22 -3.83
C SER A 217 10.50 8.57 -4.18
N ALA A 218 10.96 8.18 -5.37
CA ALA A 218 12.34 8.43 -5.81
C ALA A 218 12.63 9.93 -5.92
N GLY A 219 11.71 10.71 -6.49
CA GLY A 219 11.83 12.16 -6.58
C GLY A 219 11.88 12.84 -5.21
N GLN A 220 11.01 12.41 -4.29
CA GLN A 220 10.98 12.95 -2.93
C GLN A 220 12.21 12.52 -2.12
N ILE A 221 12.69 11.27 -2.23
CA ILE A 221 13.95 10.83 -1.62
C ILE A 221 15.10 11.74 -2.07
N ALA A 222 15.21 12.01 -3.37
CA ALA A 222 16.27 12.86 -3.91
C ALA A 222 16.20 14.28 -3.34
N VAL A 223 15.03 14.91 -3.39
CA VAL A 223 14.84 16.30 -2.91
C VAL A 223 14.99 16.39 -1.39
N PHE A 224 14.41 15.47 -0.62
CA PHE A 224 14.49 15.50 0.83
C PHE A 224 15.91 15.22 1.32
N THR A 225 16.66 14.35 0.64
CA THR A 225 18.07 14.11 0.94
C THR A 225 18.91 15.35 0.63
N LEU A 226 18.65 16.02 -0.50
CA LEU A 226 19.34 17.27 -0.87
C LEU A 226 19.09 18.39 0.15
N LEU A 227 17.85 18.51 0.62
CA LEU A 227 17.45 19.47 1.66
C LEU A 227 17.81 19.02 3.08
N LYS A 228 18.44 17.84 3.23
CA LYS A 228 18.82 17.24 4.52
C LYS A 228 17.66 17.11 5.50
N ILE A 229 16.49 16.71 4.99
CA ILE A 229 15.29 16.53 5.80
C ILE A 229 15.43 15.33 6.74
N PRO A 230 15.27 15.52 8.06
CA PRO A 230 15.30 14.41 9.01
C PRO A 230 14.19 13.43 8.66
N TYR A 231 14.52 12.13 8.67
CA TYR A 231 13.60 11.06 8.29
C TYR A 231 13.06 11.17 6.85
N GLY A 232 13.76 11.91 5.97
CA GLY A 232 13.28 12.19 4.62
C GLY A 232 13.02 10.94 3.79
N VAL A 233 13.85 9.91 3.90
CA VAL A 233 13.66 8.67 3.15
C VAL A 233 12.40 7.94 3.63
N LEU A 234 12.19 7.87 4.94
CA LEU A 234 10.99 7.32 5.55
C LEU A 234 9.73 8.06 5.09
N PHE A 235 9.74 9.39 5.15
CA PHE A 235 8.58 10.19 4.73
C PHE A 235 8.30 10.07 3.23
N ALA A 236 9.33 10.09 2.38
CA ALA A 236 9.15 9.94 0.93
C ALA A 236 8.55 8.57 0.56
N VAL A 237 9.01 7.48 1.20
CA VAL A 237 8.45 6.14 0.99
C VAL A 237 7.00 6.07 1.50
N LEU A 238 6.69 6.67 2.66
CA LEU A 238 5.31 6.72 3.18
C LEU A 238 4.37 7.51 2.27
N ILE A 239 4.80 8.68 1.77
CA ILE A 239 4.01 9.50 0.85
C ILE A 239 3.78 8.76 -0.47
N GLY A 240 4.82 8.10 -1.01
CA GLY A 240 4.67 7.30 -2.22
C GLY A 240 3.78 6.08 -2.01
N LEU A 241 3.87 5.37 -0.89
CA LEU A 241 2.99 4.22 -0.60
C LEU A 241 1.52 4.67 -0.50
N THR A 242 1.28 5.79 0.18
CA THR A 242 -0.07 6.33 0.36
C THR A 242 -0.65 6.93 -0.91
N THR A 243 0.16 7.26 -1.92
CA THR A 243 -0.36 7.73 -3.22
C THR A 243 -1.15 6.67 -3.98
N LEU A 244 -0.97 5.38 -3.63
CA LEU A 244 -1.79 4.29 -4.19
C LEU A 244 -3.27 4.42 -3.80
N ILE A 245 -3.55 5.11 -2.69
CA ILE A 245 -4.90 5.39 -2.21
C ILE A 245 -5.21 6.86 -2.56
N PRO A 246 -6.29 7.14 -3.32
CA PRO A 246 -6.66 8.50 -3.68
C PRO A 246 -6.73 9.42 -2.45
N TYR A 247 -6.11 10.60 -2.56
CA TYR A 247 -6.03 11.64 -1.52
C TYR A 247 -5.24 11.29 -0.26
N ALA A 248 -4.88 10.02 -0.02
CA ALA A 248 -4.18 9.63 1.20
C ALA A 248 -2.77 10.24 1.29
N SER A 249 -2.07 10.36 0.17
CA SER A 249 -0.75 11.02 0.12
C SER A 249 -0.80 12.48 0.58
N ALA A 250 -1.85 13.24 0.26
CA ALA A 250 -2.00 14.62 0.72
C ALA A 250 -2.11 14.70 2.25
N PHE A 251 -2.89 13.81 2.87
CA PHE A 251 -2.95 13.71 4.33
C PHE A 251 -1.59 13.33 4.93
N THR A 252 -0.88 12.39 4.32
CA THR A 252 0.46 11.99 4.78
C THR A 252 1.45 13.14 4.70
N ILE A 253 1.46 13.91 3.60
CA ILE A 253 2.31 15.09 3.44
C ILE A 253 2.05 16.11 4.56
N VAL A 254 0.79 16.44 4.82
CA VAL A 254 0.43 17.39 5.89
C VAL A 254 0.84 16.83 7.25
N ALA A 255 0.57 15.56 7.52
CA ALA A 255 0.90 14.93 8.80
C ALA A 255 2.41 14.97 9.08
N VAL A 256 3.26 14.56 8.14
CA VAL A 256 4.72 14.57 8.34
C VAL A 256 5.28 16.00 8.39
N SER A 257 4.66 16.94 7.68
CA SER A 257 5.06 18.35 7.70
C SER A 257 4.76 19.01 9.05
N VAL A 258 3.55 18.82 9.57
CA VAL A 258 3.17 19.30 10.91
C VAL A 258 4.05 18.67 11.98
N LEU A 259 4.32 17.36 11.84
CA LEU A 259 5.17 16.63 12.76
C LEU A 259 6.58 17.24 12.87
N LEU A 260 7.21 17.58 11.75
CA LEU A 260 8.49 18.29 11.76
C LEU A 260 8.38 19.75 12.21
N ALA A 261 7.27 20.42 11.88
CA ALA A 261 7.06 21.82 12.25
C ALA A 261 7.00 22.05 13.77
N VAL A 262 6.61 21.02 14.55
CA VAL A 262 6.61 21.07 16.02
C VAL A 262 8.01 21.36 16.57
N GLN A 263 9.04 20.76 15.97
CA GLN A 263 10.43 20.96 16.38
C GLN A 263 11.06 22.18 15.70
N ASP A 264 10.89 22.27 14.38
CA ASP A 264 11.41 23.36 13.55
C ASP A 264 10.37 23.72 12.47
N PRO A 265 9.64 24.83 12.64
CA PRO A 265 8.68 25.31 11.65
C PRO A 265 9.28 25.49 10.26
N GLY A 266 10.56 25.89 10.16
CA GLY A 266 11.26 26.03 8.89
C GLY A 266 11.41 24.69 8.19
N MET A 267 11.73 23.64 8.95
CA MET A 267 11.84 22.28 8.42
C MET A 267 10.49 21.70 8.01
N GLY A 268 9.45 21.94 8.80
CA GLY A 268 8.08 21.57 8.46
C GLY A 268 7.57 22.24 7.17
N LEU A 269 7.90 23.52 6.97
CA LEU A 269 7.61 24.22 5.72
C LEU A 269 8.45 23.70 4.55
N ALA A 270 9.73 23.40 4.79
CA ALA A 270 10.63 22.88 3.76
C ALA A 270 10.16 21.52 3.21
N ILE A 271 9.78 20.58 4.08
CA ILE A 271 9.24 19.29 3.65
C ILE A 271 7.89 19.46 2.93
N LEU A 272 7.01 20.32 3.42
CA LEU A 272 5.70 20.58 2.80
C LEU A 272 5.88 21.12 1.38
N ALA A 273 6.70 22.16 1.23
CA ALA A 273 6.97 22.80 -0.05
C ALA A 273 7.67 21.83 -1.03
N ALA A 274 8.66 21.07 -0.55
CA ALA A 274 9.35 20.07 -1.36
C ALA A 274 8.42 18.94 -1.80
N ALA A 275 7.60 18.41 -0.89
CA ALA A 275 6.67 17.33 -1.18
C ALA A 275 5.63 17.75 -2.22
N ILE A 276 5.05 18.94 -2.05
CA ILE A 276 4.10 19.52 -3.01
C ILE A 276 4.81 19.82 -4.33
N GLY A 277 6.01 20.40 -4.32
CA GLY A 277 6.76 20.73 -5.54
C GLY A 277 7.04 19.49 -6.40
N VAL A 278 7.56 18.41 -5.79
CA VAL A 278 7.76 17.13 -6.49
C VAL A 278 6.42 16.55 -6.94
N GLY A 279 5.41 16.56 -6.07
CA GLY A 279 4.07 16.07 -6.38
C GLY A 279 3.46 16.76 -7.60
N GLN A 280 3.54 18.10 -7.68
CA GLN A 280 3.04 18.87 -8.81
C GLN A 280 3.75 18.52 -10.12
N ILE A 281 5.07 18.29 -10.10
CA ILE A 281 5.80 17.84 -11.29
C ILE A 281 5.30 16.45 -11.72
N VAL A 282 5.14 15.53 -10.78
CA VAL A 282 4.64 14.18 -11.04
C VAL A 282 3.23 14.24 -11.60
N ASP A 283 2.32 14.98 -10.96
CA ASP A 283 0.90 15.06 -11.32
C ASP A 283 0.66 15.80 -12.65
N GLN A 284 1.42 16.86 -12.93
CA GLN A 284 1.22 17.67 -14.15
C GLN A 284 2.00 17.14 -15.36
N VAL A 285 3.15 16.51 -15.16
CA VAL A 285 4.04 16.10 -16.28
C VAL A 285 4.04 14.60 -16.50
N ILE A 286 4.17 13.82 -15.42
CA ILE A 286 4.40 12.38 -15.51
C ILE A 286 3.08 11.62 -15.59
N GLN A 287 2.12 11.97 -14.72
CA GLN A 287 0.83 11.30 -14.64
C GLN A 287 0.05 11.35 -15.96
N PRO A 288 -0.04 12.45 -16.72
CA PRO A 288 -0.78 12.47 -17.98
C PRO A 288 -0.12 11.59 -19.05
N ARG A 289 1.21 11.50 -19.05
CA ARG A 289 1.96 10.65 -19.99
C ARG A 289 1.85 9.17 -19.65
N LEU A 290 1.76 8.85 -18.35
CA LEU A 290 1.67 7.48 -17.85
C LEU A 290 0.23 6.94 -17.85
N MET A 291 -0.75 7.80 -17.56
CA MET A 291 -2.16 7.42 -17.34
C MET A 291 -3.14 7.95 -18.40
N GLY A 292 -2.69 8.74 -19.38
CA GLY A 292 -3.56 9.50 -20.29
C GLY A 292 -4.59 8.70 -21.11
N SER A 293 -4.41 7.38 -21.27
CA SER A 293 -5.34 6.50 -21.99
C SER A 293 -6.23 5.62 -21.08
N ILE A 294 -6.08 5.73 -19.76
CA ILE A 294 -6.63 4.79 -18.76
C ILE A 294 -7.87 5.35 -18.04
N VAL A 295 -8.22 6.62 -18.26
CA VAL A 295 -9.18 7.34 -17.42
C VAL A 295 -10.63 7.02 -17.78
N GLY A 296 -11.22 6.07 -17.05
CA GLY A 296 -12.68 5.83 -17.04
C GLY A 296 -13.27 5.71 -15.63
N LEU A 297 -12.45 5.67 -14.58
CA LEU A 297 -12.92 5.56 -13.19
C LEU A 297 -12.92 6.94 -12.53
N GLN A 298 -14.10 7.43 -12.18
CA GLN A 298 -14.21 8.63 -11.34
C GLN A 298 -13.62 8.30 -9.95
N PRO A 299 -12.67 9.10 -9.42
CA PRO A 299 -12.05 8.87 -8.11
C PRO A 299 -13.05 8.71 -6.96
N ALA A 300 -14.23 9.32 -7.08
CA ALA A 300 -15.33 9.18 -6.11
C ALA A 300 -15.74 7.71 -5.88
N TRP A 301 -15.75 6.88 -6.92
CA TRP A 301 -16.07 5.46 -6.78
C TRP A 301 -15.02 4.70 -6.00
N LEU A 302 -13.75 5.08 -6.07
CA LEU A 302 -12.68 4.44 -5.29
C LEU A 302 -12.83 4.75 -3.79
N LEU A 303 -13.23 5.98 -3.45
CA LEU A 303 -13.49 6.37 -2.05
C LEU A 303 -14.64 5.58 -1.42
N ILE A 304 -15.64 5.19 -2.23
CA ILE A 304 -16.77 4.38 -1.78
C ILE A 304 -16.42 2.88 -1.80
N ALA A 305 -15.78 2.42 -2.87
CA ALA A 305 -15.47 1.02 -3.08
C ALA A 305 -14.39 0.50 -2.11
N LEU A 306 -13.42 1.32 -1.71
CA LEU A 306 -12.33 0.86 -0.85
C LEU A 306 -12.81 0.50 0.57
N PRO A 307 -13.58 1.34 1.29
CA PRO A 307 -14.13 0.97 2.60
C PRO A 307 -15.17 -0.17 2.51
N LEU A 308 -16.01 -0.16 1.47
CA LEU A 308 -16.99 -1.24 1.26
C LEU A 308 -16.32 -2.57 0.96
N GLY A 309 -15.30 -2.54 0.10
CA GLY A 309 -14.47 -3.70 -0.24
C GLY A 309 -13.71 -4.23 0.97
N ALA A 310 -13.15 -3.35 1.81
CA ALA A 310 -12.50 -3.74 3.05
C ALA A 310 -13.48 -4.42 4.02
N ARG A 311 -14.69 -3.87 4.19
CA ARG A 311 -15.73 -4.47 5.03
C ARG A 311 -16.24 -5.80 4.48
N ALA A 312 -16.51 -5.88 3.18
CA ALA A 312 -16.88 -7.13 2.52
C ALA A 312 -15.75 -8.17 2.67
N GLY A 313 -14.50 -7.76 2.44
CA GLY A 313 -13.30 -8.55 2.64
C GLY A 313 -13.22 -9.16 4.03
N ALA A 314 -13.45 -8.33 5.06
CA ALA A 314 -13.49 -8.78 6.45
C ALA A 314 -14.64 -9.76 6.73
N LEU A 315 -15.85 -9.48 6.20
CA LEU A 315 -17.02 -10.35 6.38
C LEU A 315 -16.85 -11.73 5.74
N PHE A 316 -16.18 -11.79 4.59
CA PHE A 316 -15.92 -13.06 3.88
C PHE A 316 -14.59 -13.71 4.28
N GLY A 317 -13.85 -13.15 5.24
CA GLY A 317 -12.57 -13.69 5.71
C GLY A 317 -11.44 -13.60 4.69
N PHE A 318 -11.55 -12.74 3.66
CA PHE A 318 -10.49 -12.54 2.66
C PHE A 318 -9.21 -11.97 3.27
N GLY A 319 -9.29 -11.14 4.32
CA GLY A 319 -8.11 -10.66 5.06
C GLY A 319 -7.33 -11.82 5.69
N GLU A 320 -8.03 -12.64 6.48
CA GLU A 320 -7.45 -13.86 7.09
C GLU A 320 -6.89 -14.83 6.03
N LEU A 321 -7.58 -15.00 4.89
CA LEU A 321 -7.14 -15.85 3.77
C LEU A 321 -5.95 -15.31 2.97
N LEU A 322 -5.69 -14.01 3.03
CA LEU A 322 -4.55 -13.36 2.37
C LEU A 322 -3.37 -13.15 3.32
N GLY A 323 -3.53 -13.51 4.60
CA GLY A 323 -2.52 -13.29 5.64
C GLY A 323 -2.36 -11.82 6.04
N LEU A 324 -3.41 -11.01 5.88
CA LEU A 324 -3.48 -9.58 6.19
C LEU A 324 -4.29 -9.29 7.45
#